data_AF-A0A6B1EXN6-F1
#
_entry.id   AF-A0A6B1EXN6-F1
#
_cell.length_a   1.000
_cell.length_b   1.000
_cell.length_c   1.000
_cell.angle_alpha   90.00
_cell.angle_beta   90.00
_cell.angle_gamma   90.00
#
_symmetry.space_group_name_H-M   'P 1'
#
loop_
_entity.id
_entity.type
_entity.pdbx_description
1 polymer ?
#
loop_
_entity_poly.entity_id
_entity_poly.type
_entity_poly.pdbx_seq_one_letter_code
_entity_poly.pdbx_strand_id
1 'polypeptide(L)'
;FCQYCVSPIIEENIEDTDYVEKTSSSHVEEPFRHLLEPTPHLKQAIELLPHQEEGLAWTQQLWEKDYPGGLLADDMGLGKTLQVLCFLEWHHTKYRQHKSQRKPYLIVAPIALLENWAAEYPKFFEEGSLEFITLYGKALQDFKCDPDNTNNLEIPDIDGIERLQELRKRRGALDV
;
A
#
# COMPACT_ATOMS: atom_id res chain seq x y z
N PHE A 1 24.97 -11.07 20.71
CA PHE A 1 25.02 -9.60 20.64
C PHE A 1 25.28 -9.22 19.19
N CYS A 2 24.27 -8.75 18.46
CA CYS A 2 24.40 -8.35 17.06
C CYS A 2 25.00 -6.94 17.00
N GLN A 3 26.18 -6.79 16.40
CA GLN A 3 27.00 -5.58 16.43
C GLN A 3 26.66 -4.58 15.30
N TYR A 4 25.56 -4.80 14.56
CA TYR A 4 25.17 -3.98 13.40
C TYR A 4 23.67 -3.68 13.34
N CYS A 5 22.99 -3.60 14.49
CA CYS A 5 21.71 -2.90 14.53
C CYS A 5 22.02 -1.40 14.47
N VAL A 6 22.13 -0.85 13.27
CA VAL A 6 22.08 0.59 13.06
C VAL A 6 20.73 1.03 13.62
N SER A 7 20.74 1.75 14.74
CA SER A 7 19.54 2.42 15.26
C SER A 7 18.98 3.26 14.11
N PRO A 8 17.65 3.34 13.91
CA PRO A 8 17.12 4.42 13.09
C PRO A 8 17.73 5.71 13.65
N ILE A 9 18.35 6.49 12.77
CA ILE A 9 18.78 7.85 13.11
C ILE A 9 17.47 8.59 13.35
N ILE A 10 17.10 8.71 14.61
CA ILE A 10 16.06 9.66 15.03
C ILE A 10 16.80 10.98 15.05
N GLU A 11 16.80 11.69 13.92
CA GLU A 11 17.20 13.09 13.95
C GLU A 11 16.17 13.82 14.81
N GLU A 12 16.63 14.55 15.83
CA GLU A 12 15.78 15.39 16.68
C GLU A 12 15.27 16.64 15.94
N ASN A 13 15.53 16.73 14.63
CA ASN A 13 15.19 17.85 13.78
C ASN A 13 13.71 17.81 13.38
N ILE A 14 12.84 18.27 14.27
CA ILE A 14 11.47 18.67 13.92
C ILE A 14 11.42 20.10 13.35
N GLU A 15 12.48 20.89 13.59
CA GLU A 15 12.54 22.31 13.24
C GLU A 15 12.98 22.56 11.80
N ASP A 16 13.79 21.66 11.23
CA ASP A 16 14.29 21.75 9.87
C ASP A 16 13.49 20.87 8.91
N THR A 17 13.23 21.40 7.72
CA THR A 17 12.48 20.68 6.68
C THR A 17 13.46 19.93 5.78
N ASP A 18 13.63 18.62 6.01
CA ASP A 18 14.52 17.76 5.21
C ASP A 18 14.04 17.54 3.77
N TYR A 19 12.75 17.77 3.53
CA TYR A 19 12.11 17.61 2.24
C TYR A 19 11.22 18.82 1.93
N VAL A 20 11.48 19.45 0.79
CA VAL A 20 10.64 20.50 0.22
C VAL A 20 10.27 20.09 -1.20
N GLU A 21 9.03 19.65 -1.37
CA GLU A 21 8.51 19.39 -2.70
C GLU A 21 8.25 20.72 -3.40
N LYS A 22 8.90 20.92 -4.54
CA LYS A 22 8.58 22.05 -5.42
C LYS A 22 7.30 21.70 -6.15
N THR A 23 6.15 21.96 -5.52
CA THR A 23 4.85 21.83 -6.19
C THR A 23 4.88 22.70 -7.44
N SER A 24 4.95 22.06 -8.60
CA SER A 24 4.70 22.69 -9.89
C SER A 24 3.35 23.37 -9.77
N SER A 25 3.35 24.70 -9.78
CA SER A 25 2.23 25.57 -9.35
C SER A 25 1.06 25.57 -10.35
N SER A 26 0.84 24.47 -11.06
CA SER A 26 -0.12 24.29 -12.14
C SER A 26 -1.37 23.50 -11.75
N HIS A 27 -1.50 23.02 -10.51
CA HIS A 27 -2.77 22.51 -10.03
C HIS A 27 -3.71 23.69 -9.78
N VAL A 28 -4.45 24.07 -10.81
CA VAL A 28 -5.64 24.92 -10.65
C VAL A 28 -6.51 24.26 -9.59
N GLU A 29 -6.94 25.01 -8.57
CA GLU A 29 -7.89 24.58 -7.53
C GLU A 29 -9.28 24.35 -8.16
N GLU A 30 -9.38 23.41 -9.10
CA GLU A 30 -10.66 22.88 -9.52
C GLU A 30 -11.24 22.12 -8.32
N PRO A 31 -12.45 22.48 -7.86
CA PRO A 31 -13.06 21.83 -6.71
C PRO A 31 -13.08 20.32 -6.94
N PHE A 32 -12.71 19.56 -5.90
CA PHE A 32 -12.80 18.11 -5.94
C PHE A 32 -14.27 17.75 -6.21
N ARG A 33 -14.52 17.14 -7.37
CA ARG A 33 -15.86 16.65 -7.70
C ARG A 33 -15.89 15.22 -7.24
N HIS A 34 -16.76 14.88 -6.29
CA HIS A 34 -16.89 13.51 -5.75
C HIS A 34 -17.46 12.52 -6.79
N LEU A 35 -16.78 12.37 -7.92
CA LEU A 35 -17.06 11.37 -8.94
C LEU A 35 -16.38 10.09 -8.48
N LEU A 36 -17.13 9.30 -7.71
CA LEU A 36 -16.69 7.99 -7.27
C LEU A 36 -16.66 7.04 -8.46
N GLU A 37 -15.49 6.50 -8.77
CA GLU A 37 -15.40 5.32 -9.61
C GLU A 37 -15.72 4.06 -8.78
N PRO A 38 -16.52 3.13 -9.31
CA PRO A 38 -16.95 1.95 -8.58
C PRO A 38 -15.75 1.10 -8.15
N THR A 39 -15.84 0.51 -6.96
CA THR A 39 -14.81 -0.40 -6.44
C THR A 39 -15.02 -1.81 -7.03
N PRO A 40 -14.11 -2.32 -7.87
CA PRO A 40 -14.22 -3.67 -8.41
C PRO A 40 -14.11 -4.72 -7.30
N HIS A 41 -14.76 -5.87 -7.48
CA HIS A 41 -14.70 -7.03 -6.58
C HIS A 41 -15.17 -6.80 -5.14
N LEU A 42 -15.72 -5.62 -4.81
CA LEU A 42 -16.39 -5.40 -3.53
C LEU A 42 -17.61 -6.33 -3.47
N LYS A 43 -17.75 -7.09 -2.39
CA LYS A 43 -18.88 -8.02 -2.22
C LYS A 43 -20.19 -7.25 -2.28
N GLN A 44 -21.20 -7.85 -2.92
CA GLN A 44 -22.52 -7.23 -3.10
C GLN A 44 -23.21 -6.85 -1.78
N ALA A 45 -22.89 -7.53 -0.67
CA ALA A 45 -23.46 -7.25 0.65
C ALA A 45 -22.78 -6.07 1.38
N ILE A 46 -21.71 -5.50 0.81
CA ILE A 46 -20.97 -4.40 1.42
C ILE A 46 -21.34 -3.10 0.71
N GLU A 47 -21.94 -2.19 1.47
CA GLU A 47 -22.27 -0.83 1.04
C GLU A 47 -21.36 0.15 1.77
N LEU A 48 -20.73 1.06 1.02
CA LEU A 48 -19.95 2.14 1.60
C LEU A 48 -20.88 3.19 2.19
N LEU A 49 -20.54 3.69 3.38
CA LEU A 49 -21.23 4.83 3.96
C LEU A 49 -20.96 6.10 3.14
N PRO A 50 -21.82 7.13 3.16
CA PRO A 50 -21.64 8.33 2.34
C PRO A 50 -20.27 9.01 2.52
N HIS A 51 -19.74 9.07 3.75
CA HIS A 51 -18.40 9.62 4.00
C HIS A 51 -17.27 8.71 3.49
N GLN A 52 -17.52 7.40 3.39
CA GLN A 52 -16.58 6.44 2.81
C GLN A 52 -16.49 6.59 1.31
N GLU A 53 -17.64 6.77 0.66
CA GLU A 53 -17.72 7.11 -0.77
C GLU A 53 -17.01 8.44 -1.07
N GLU A 54 -17.23 9.45 -0.22
CA GLU A 54 -16.60 10.76 -0.35
C GLU A 54 -15.07 10.67 -0.23
N GLY A 55 -14.56 10.00 0.80
CA GLY A 55 -13.13 9.80 1.03
C GLY A 55 -12.48 8.95 -0.07
N LEU A 56 -13.18 7.94 -0.59
CA LEU A 56 -12.69 7.14 -1.70
C LEU A 56 -12.64 7.96 -2.99
N ALA A 57 -13.69 8.71 -3.33
CA ALA A 57 -13.69 9.58 -4.51
C ALA A 57 -12.59 10.66 -4.41
N TRP A 58 -12.31 11.15 -3.21
CA TRP A 58 -11.23 12.10 -2.98
C TRP A 58 -9.85 11.47 -3.22
N THR A 59 -9.57 10.29 -2.65
CA THR A 59 -8.29 9.59 -2.85
C THR A 59 -8.06 9.17 -4.31
N GLN A 60 -9.11 8.74 -5.03
CA GLN A 60 -9.05 8.48 -6.47
C GLN A 60 -8.63 9.74 -7.25
N GLN A 61 -9.22 10.89 -6.95
CA GLN A 61 -8.87 12.16 -7.60
C GLN A 61 -7.46 12.64 -7.28
N LEU A 62 -6.98 12.43 -6.04
CA LEU A 62 -5.60 12.77 -5.70
C LEU A 62 -4.62 12.01 -6.59
N TRP A 63 -4.87 10.71 -6.79
CA TRP A 63 -4.08 9.89 -7.70
C TRP A 63 -4.16 10.38 -9.14
N GLU A 64 -5.37 10.60 -9.67
CA GLU A 64 -5.57 11.01 -11.07
C GLU A 64 -5.03 12.40 -11.41
N LYS A 65 -4.95 13.28 -10.41
CA LYS A 65 -4.39 14.63 -10.54
C LYS A 65 -2.91 14.70 -10.18
N ASP A 66 -2.23 13.56 -9.99
CA ASP A 66 -0.80 13.46 -9.64
C ASP A 66 -0.41 14.25 -8.38
N TYR A 67 -1.30 14.27 -7.37
CA TYR A 67 -0.93 14.83 -6.06
C TYR A 67 0.14 13.95 -5.39
N PRO A 68 1.12 14.55 -4.69
CA PRO A 68 2.20 13.80 -4.05
C PRO A 68 1.73 12.94 -2.85
N GLY A 69 0.55 13.25 -2.30
CA GLY A 69 -0.05 12.49 -1.21
C GLY A 69 -1.33 13.14 -0.69
N GLY A 70 -1.94 12.50 0.30
CA GLY A 70 -3.12 12.99 1.00
C GLY A 70 -3.19 12.46 2.43
N LEU A 71 -3.76 13.27 3.32
CA LEU A 71 -4.01 12.92 4.71
C LEU A 71 -5.51 12.66 4.93
N LEU A 72 -5.89 11.39 5.12
CA LEU A 72 -7.24 11.03 5.57
C LEU A 72 -7.38 11.34 7.07
N ALA A 73 -7.87 12.54 7.37
CA ALA A 73 -7.98 13.09 8.74
C ALA A 73 -9.32 12.78 9.43
N ASP A 74 -10.06 11.77 8.95
CA ASP A 74 -11.34 11.34 9.51
C ASP A 74 -11.18 10.75 10.92
N ASP A 75 -12.26 10.83 11.72
CA ASP A 75 -12.33 10.24 13.07
C ASP A 75 -12.03 8.73 13.09
N MET A 76 -11.55 8.26 14.24
CA MET A 76 -11.32 6.83 14.47
C MET A 76 -12.63 6.03 14.36
N GLY A 77 -12.56 4.87 13.73
CA GLY A 77 -13.74 3.99 13.56
C GLY A 77 -14.61 4.28 12.33
N LEU A 78 -14.31 5.31 11.53
CA LEU A 78 -15.07 5.61 10.31
C LEU A 78 -14.78 4.70 9.11
N GLY A 79 -13.92 3.68 9.27
CA GLY A 79 -13.63 2.69 8.23
C GLY A 79 -12.53 3.11 7.25
N LYS A 80 -11.51 3.85 7.71
CA LYS A 80 -10.35 4.24 6.88
C LYS A 80 -9.65 3.05 6.22
N THR A 81 -9.55 1.91 6.91
CA THR A 81 -9.00 0.69 6.32
C THR A 81 -9.79 0.25 5.08
N LEU A 82 -11.12 0.21 5.18
CA LEU A 82 -11.99 -0.13 4.05
C LEU A 82 -11.83 0.86 2.89
N GLN A 83 -11.83 2.17 3.17
CA GLN A 83 -11.60 3.20 2.14
C GLN A 83 -10.27 2.95 1.40
N VAL A 84 -9.17 2.71 2.12
CA VAL A 84 -7.85 2.44 1.53
C VAL A 84 -7.86 1.14 0.73
N LEU A 85 -8.45 0.07 1.24
CA LEU A 85 -8.53 -1.21 0.51
C LEU A 85 -9.34 -1.05 -0.79
N CYS A 86 -10.46 -0.33 -0.77
CA CYS A 86 -11.23 -0.02 -1.97
C CYS A 86 -10.42 0.78 -2.99
N PHE A 87 -9.62 1.75 -2.52
CA PHE A 87 -8.71 2.51 -3.38
C PHE A 87 -7.66 1.60 -4.04
N LEU A 88 -7.04 0.69 -3.28
CA LEU A 88 -6.05 -0.25 -3.81
C LEU A 88 -6.65 -1.20 -4.85
N GLU A 89 -7.87 -1.69 -4.62
CA GLU A 89 -8.60 -2.56 -5.57
C GLU A 89 -8.93 -1.85 -6.87
N TRP A 90 -9.48 -0.65 -6.76
CA TRP A 90 -9.76 0.21 -7.89
C TRP A 90 -8.49 0.48 -8.69
N HIS A 91 -7.41 0.92 -8.03
CA HIS A 91 -6.14 1.23 -8.66
C HIS A 91 -5.55 -0.01 -9.33
N HIS A 92 -5.49 -1.13 -8.62
CA HIS A 92 -4.96 -2.38 -9.14
C HIS A 92 -5.71 -2.81 -10.40
N THR A 93 -7.04 -2.86 -10.35
CA THR A 93 -7.85 -3.30 -11.49
C THR A 93 -7.73 -2.36 -12.69
N LYS A 94 -7.74 -1.04 -12.46
CA LYS A 94 -7.67 -0.02 -13.51
C LYS A 94 -6.31 0.00 -14.21
N TYR A 95 -5.23 -0.19 -13.45
CA TYR A 95 -3.87 0.02 -13.95
C TYR A 95 -3.05 -1.26 -14.12
N ARG A 96 -3.59 -2.45 -13.83
CA ARG A 96 -2.88 -3.75 -13.95
C ARG A 96 -2.19 -3.98 -15.29
N GLN A 97 -2.79 -3.52 -16.39
CA GLN A 97 -2.25 -3.73 -17.74
C GLN A 97 -1.09 -2.79 -18.08
N HIS A 98 -0.88 -1.73 -17.31
CA HIS A 98 0.21 -0.78 -17.50
C HIS A 98 1.46 -1.28 -16.77
N LYS A 99 2.41 -1.83 -17.52
CA LYS A 99 3.65 -2.42 -16.94
C LYS A 99 4.38 -1.47 -15.98
N SER A 100 4.40 -0.17 -16.26
CA SER A 100 5.02 0.85 -15.39
C SER A 100 4.32 1.03 -14.04
N GLN A 101 3.05 0.64 -13.93
CA GLN A 101 2.19 0.77 -12.75
C GLN A 101 1.95 -0.56 -12.01
N ARG A 102 2.55 -1.67 -12.49
CA ARG A 102 2.55 -2.98 -11.80
C ARG A 102 3.57 -3.03 -10.64
N LYS A 103 3.56 -2.01 -9.79
CA LYS A 103 4.39 -1.96 -8.59
C LYS A 103 3.61 -2.49 -7.38
N PRO A 104 4.29 -3.11 -6.40
CA PRO A 104 3.64 -3.51 -5.16
C PRO A 104 3.18 -2.30 -4.36
N TYR A 105 2.12 -2.49 -3.58
CA TYR A 105 1.69 -1.54 -2.57
C TYR A 105 2.41 -1.82 -1.25
N LEU A 106 2.89 -0.77 -0.59
CA LEU A 106 3.50 -0.86 0.72
C LEU A 106 2.57 -0.22 1.76
N ILE A 107 2.05 -1.04 2.67
CA ILE A 107 1.29 -0.56 3.83
C ILE A 107 2.21 -0.64 5.05
N VAL A 108 2.45 0.51 5.69
CA VAL A 108 3.21 0.59 6.94
C VAL A 108 2.23 0.86 8.08
N ALA A 109 2.19 -0.04 9.05
CA ALA A 109 1.33 0.08 10.22
C ALA A 109 2.00 -0.55 11.45
N PRO A 110 1.57 -0.19 12.67
CA PRO A 110 1.93 -0.92 13.89
C PRO A 110 1.70 -2.43 13.74
N ILE A 111 2.61 -3.25 14.29
CA ILE A 111 2.56 -4.72 14.17
C ILE A 111 1.19 -5.28 14.56
N ALA A 112 0.58 -4.74 15.62
CA ALA A 112 -0.74 -5.15 16.11
C ALA A 112 -1.88 -4.97 15.09
N LEU A 113 -1.70 -4.11 14.08
CA LEU A 113 -2.69 -3.87 13.04
C LEU A 113 -2.44 -4.70 11.77
N LEU A 114 -1.23 -5.19 11.53
CA LEU A 114 -0.89 -5.89 10.28
C LEU A 114 -1.76 -7.13 10.03
N GLU A 115 -1.99 -7.94 11.07
CA GLU A 115 -2.87 -9.12 10.97
C GLU A 115 -4.32 -8.72 10.72
N ASN A 116 -4.76 -7.58 11.29
CA ASN A 116 -6.11 -7.07 11.08
C ASN A 116 -6.33 -6.63 9.62
N TRP A 117 -5.36 -5.95 9.00
CA TRP A 117 -5.43 -5.58 7.58
C TRP A 117 -5.57 -6.81 6.67
N ALA A 118 -4.71 -7.82 6.88
CA ALA A 118 -4.77 -9.06 6.10
C ALA A 118 -6.08 -9.84 6.31
N ALA A 119 -6.65 -9.80 7.52
CA ALA A 119 -7.91 -10.45 7.84
C ALA A 119 -9.14 -9.66 7.39
N GLU A 120 -9.04 -8.34 7.20
CA GLU A 120 -10.15 -7.50 6.75
C GLU A 120 -10.44 -7.64 5.26
N TYR A 121 -9.40 -7.73 4.44
CA TYR A 121 -9.56 -7.84 2.99
C TYR A 121 -10.52 -8.96 2.53
N PRO A 122 -10.37 -10.23 2.95
CA PRO A 122 -11.29 -11.30 2.54
C PRO A 122 -12.71 -11.13 3.10
N LYS A 123 -12.95 -10.23 4.06
CA LYS A 123 -14.31 -9.91 4.53
C LYS A 123 -15.04 -9.04 3.52
N PHE A 124 -14.35 -8.09 2.90
CA PHE A 124 -14.94 -7.06 2.05
C PHE A 124 -14.94 -7.40 0.56
N PHE A 125 -13.94 -8.16 0.08
CA PHE A 125 -13.74 -8.42 -1.36
C PHE A 125 -13.94 -9.89 -1.72
N GLU A 126 -14.40 -10.14 -2.95
CA GLU A 126 -14.39 -11.47 -3.56
C GLU A 126 -12.93 -11.96 -3.73
N GLU A 127 -12.71 -13.27 -3.71
CA GLU A 127 -11.36 -13.84 -3.72
C GLU A 127 -10.56 -13.44 -4.99
N GLY A 128 -9.32 -12.97 -4.79
CA GLY A 128 -8.25 -13.14 -5.78
C GLY A 128 -7.76 -11.92 -6.55
N SER A 129 -8.06 -10.68 -6.14
CA SER A 129 -7.54 -9.49 -6.83
C SER A 129 -6.26 -8.92 -6.23
N LEU A 130 -6.02 -9.02 -4.91
CA LEU A 130 -4.78 -8.62 -4.25
C LEU A 130 -4.23 -9.72 -3.34
N GLU A 131 -2.92 -9.84 -3.31
CA GLU A 131 -2.20 -10.75 -2.41
C GLU A 131 -1.49 -9.96 -1.30
N PHE A 132 -1.57 -10.47 -0.07
CA PHE A 132 -1.01 -9.82 1.12
C PHE A 132 0.24 -10.55 1.59
N ILE A 133 1.31 -9.79 1.81
CA ILE A 133 2.56 -10.28 2.41
C ILE A 133 2.86 -9.45 3.64
N THR A 134 2.89 -10.11 4.80
CA THR A 134 3.20 -9.43 6.05
C THR A 134 4.70 -9.50 6.34
N LEU A 135 5.35 -8.34 6.40
CA LEU A 135 6.80 -8.21 6.57
C LEU A 135 7.14 -7.74 8.00
N TYR A 136 7.25 -8.67 8.94
CA TYR A 136 7.68 -8.39 10.32
C TYR A 136 8.37 -9.59 10.96
N GLY A 137 9.15 -9.35 12.01
CA GLY A 137 9.83 -10.41 12.78
C GLY A 137 10.79 -11.23 11.92
N LYS A 138 10.71 -12.57 12.03
CA LYS A 138 11.58 -13.48 11.29
C LYS A 138 11.31 -13.49 9.79
N ALA A 139 10.08 -13.18 9.36
CA ALA A 139 9.71 -13.16 7.95
C ALA A 139 10.51 -12.11 7.16
N LEU A 140 10.99 -11.04 7.80
CA LEU A 140 11.82 -10.03 7.14
C LEU A 140 13.15 -10.57 6.61
N GLN A 141 13.72 -11.60 7.25
CA GLN A 141 15.03 -12.13 6.86
C GLN A 141 15.02 -12.70 5.45
N ASP A 142 13.86 -13.24 5.03
CA ASP A 142 13.68 -13.85 3.73
C ASP A 142 13.55 -12.83 2.59
N PHE A 143 13.30 -11.56 2.92
CA PHE A 143 13.13 -10.45 1.96
C PHE A 143 14.24 -9.40 2.05
N LYS A 144 15.30 -9.66 2.83
CA LYS A 144 16.46 -8.77 2.88
C LYS A 144 17.26 -8.89 1.59
N CYS A 145 17.37 -7.81 0.84
CA CYS A 145 18.35 -7.68 -0.22
C CYS A 145 19.76 -7.50 0.38
N ASP A 146 20.77 -8.06 -0.29
CA ASP A 146 22.18 -7.88 0.10
C ASP A 146 22.59 -6.42 -0.10
N PRO A 147 22.97 -5.69 0.96
CA PRO A 147 23.34 -4.28 0.87
C PRO A 147 24.62 -4.03 0.05
N ASP A 148 25.45 -5.05 -0.23
CA ASP A 148 26.66 -4.89 -1.05
C ASP A 148 26.40 -5.12 -2.56
N ASN A 149 25.19 -5.55 -2.92
CA ASN A 149 24.75 -5.76 -4.31
C ASN A 149 23.70 -4.71 -4.72
N THR A 150 24.05 -3.43 -4.58
CA THR A 150 23.18 -2.27 -4.84
C THR A 150 22.90 -2.00 -6.32
N ASN A 151 23.59 -2.67 -7.23
CA ASN A 151 23.44 -2.43 -8.67
C ASN A 151 22.06 -2.82 -9.23
N ASN A 152 21.24 -3.53 -8.45
CA ASN A 152 19.85 -3.87 -8.79
C ASN A 152 18.93 -3.71 -7.56
N LEU A 153 18.96 -2.55 -6.91
CA LEU A 153 17.96 -2.19 -5.90
C LEU A 153 16.59 -1.85 -6.52
N GLU A 154 16.20 -2.57 -7.57
CA GLU A 154 14.84 -2.50 -8.09
C GLU A 154 13.95 -3.16 -7.04
N ILE A 155 13.04 -2.37 -6.45
CA ILE A 155 11.92 -2.93 -5.68
C ILE A 155 11.31 -4.01 -6.58
N PRO A 156 11.29 -5.28 -6.15
CA PRO A 156 10.80 -6.36 -7.00
C PRO A 156 9.41 -5.96 -7.47
N ASP A 157 9.23 -5.96 -8.78
CA ASP A 157 7.90 -5.80 -9.36
C ASP A 157 7.00 -6.94 -8.87
N ILE A 158 5.70 -6.84 -9.17
CA ILE A 158 4.73 -7.88 -8.77
C ILE A 158 5.22 -9.27 -9.20
N ASP A 159 5.79 -9.38 -10.41
CA ASP A 159 6.30 -10.64 -10.96
C ASP A 159 7.51 -11.18 -10.13
N GLY A 160 8.37 -10.30 -9.62
CA GLY A 160 9.48 -10.62 -8.71
C GLY A 160 9.00 -11.10 -7.33
N ILE A 161 7.92 -10.52 -6.81
CA ILE A 161 7.31 -10.93 -5.54
C ILE A 161 6.63 -12.30 -5.68
N GLU A 162 5.86 -12.52 -6.75
CA GLU A 162 5.23 -13.81 -7.06
C GLU A 162 6.30 -14.92 -7.16
N ARG A 163 7.43 -14.64 -7.80
CA ARG A 163 8.56 -15.57 -7.90
C ARG A 163 9.15 -15.93 -6.54
N LEU A 164 9.28 -14.97 -5.62
CA LEU A 164 9.75 -15.25 -4.25
C LEU A 164 8.77 -16.15 -3.50
N GLN A 165 7.47 -15.95 -3.68
CA GLN A 165 6.43 -16.79 -3.08
C GLN A 165 6.42 -18.21 -3.66
N GLU A 166 6.60 -18.38 -4.97
CA GLU A 166 6.73 -19.71 -5.59
C GLU A 166 7.97 -20.47 -5.08
N LEU A 167 9.11 -19.79 -5.00
CA LEU A 167 10.34 -20.38 -4.46
C LEU A 167 10.14 -20.82 -3.00
N ARG A 168 9.36 -20.06 -2.21
CA ARG A 168 8.97 -20.43 -0.86
C ARG A 168 8.05 -21.66 -0.83
N LYS A 169 7.01 -21.71 -1.67
CA LYS A 169 6.14 -22.91 -1.78
C LYS A 169 6.96 -24.16 -2.08
N ARG A 170 7.97 -24.04 -2.95
CA ARG A 170 8.89 -25.14 -3.30
C ARG A 170 9.84 -25.50 -2.16
N ARG A 171 10.39 -24.53 -1.41
CA ARG A 171 11.25 -24.78 -0.24
C ARG A 171 10.49 -25.41 0.93
N GLY A 172 9.31 -24.88 1.26
CA GLY A 172 8.47 -25.45 2.32
C GLY A 172 7.91 -26.85 1.99
N ALA A 173 7.88 -27.26 0.72
CA ALA A 173 7.51 -28.61 0.30
C ALA A 173 8.68 -29.63 0.38
N LEU A 174 9.92 -29.18 0.60
CA LEU A 174 11.10 -30.03 0.74
C LEU A 174 11.44 -30.35 2.22
N ASP A 175 10.78 -29.67 3.16
CA ASP A 175 10.99 -29.84 4.61
C ASP A 175 9.93 -30.77 5.28
N VAL A 176 9.28 -31.65 4.50
CA VAL A 176 8.34 -32.70 4.98
C VAL A 176 8.82 -34.09 4.62
#